data_AF-A0AAV5DPL7-F1
#
_entry.id   AF-A0AAV5DPL7-F1
#
_cell.length_a   1.000
_cell.length_b   1.000
_cell.length_c   1.000
_cell.angle_alpha   90.00
_cell.angle_beta   90.00
_cell.angle_gamma   90.00
#
_symmetry.space_group_name_H-M   'P 1'
#
loop_
_entity.id
_entity.type
_entity.pdbx_description
1 polymer ?
#
loop_
_entity_poly.entity_id
_entity_poly.type
_entity_poly.pdbx_seq_one_letter_code
_entity_poly.pdbx_strand_id
1 'polypeptide(L)'
;MQRGRILILCTVISEVGDGTRTLFWKDRWLHGKSIKEIAPLVYDKVPKRKANTRLVSDALAGLRWTTDIEGALSFRARTEYYALFELIEAVVLQPDRPDVHIWKLSSSGQYTVQSAYAALFQGATLSEPAERVWKSWAPGKCRFFMWLVQHDRC
;
A
#
# COMPACT_ATOMS: atom_id res chain seq x y z
N MET A 1 -14.77 -2.50 3.06
CA MET A 1 -13.97 -2.20 1.85
C MET A 1 -12.56 -1.61 2.14
N GLN A 2 -12.33 -0.90 3.27
CA GLN A 2 -11.01 -0.32 3.59
C GLN A 2 -9.90 -1.34 3.96
N ARG A 3 -10.22 -2.46 4.61
CA ARG A 3 -9.23 -3.50 4.98
C ARG A 3 -8.47 -4.08 3.79
N GLY A 4 -9.15 -4.33 2.66
CA GLY A 4 -8.52 -4.91 1.46
C GLY A 4 -7.49 -4.01 0.79
N ARG A 5 -7.73 -2.68 0.78
CA ARG A 5 -6.77 -1.70 0.23
C ARG A 5 -5.51 -1.57 1.09
N ILE A 6 -5.65 -1.64 2.41
CA ILE A 6 -4.51 -1.54 3.34
C ILE A 6 -3.60 -2.78 3.21
N LEU A 7 -4.20 -3.97 3.09
CA LEU A 7 -3.45 -5.21 2.88
C LEU A 7 -2.60 -5.17 1.60
N ILE A 8 -3.15 -4.71 0.48
CA ILE A 8 -2.42 -4.63 -0.79
C ILE A 8 -1.24 -3.64 -0.72
N LEU A 9 -1.44 -2.47 -0.11
CA LEU A 9 -0.39 -1.44 -0.02
C LEU A 9 0.78 -1.85 0.90
N CYS A 10 0.52 -2.65 1.93
CA CYS A 10 1.57 -3.14 2.83
C CYS A 10 2.28 -4.41 2.33
N THR A 11 1.84 -5.00 1.21
CA THR A 11 2.35 -6.31 0.76
C THR A 11 3.11 -6.23 -0.57
N VAL A 12 3.09 -5.05 -1.21
CA VAL A 12 3.93 -4.74 -2.37
C VAL A 12 5.17 -3.96 -1.93
N ILE A 13 6.34 -4.38 -2.40
CA ILE A 13 7.57 -3.57 -2.42
C ILE A 13 7.85 -3.19 -3.87
N SER A 14 8.43 -2.01 -4.08
CA SER A 14 8.94 -1.62 -5.40
C SER A 14 10.47 -1.62 -5.37
N GLU A 15 11.09 -2.36 -6.29
CA GLU A 15 12.48 -2.15 -6.65
C GLU A 15 12.53 -1.06 -7.73
N VAL A 16 13.16 0.06 -7.41
CA VAL A 16 13.23 1.20 -8.32
C VAL A 16 14.32 0.97 -9.35
N GLY A 17 13.95 1.12 -10.63
CA GLY A 17 14.87 1.26 -11.76
C GLY A 17 14.85 2.69 -12.25
N ASP A 18 14.04 2.97 -13.26
CA ASP A 18 13.85 4.29 -13.89
C ASP A 18 13.00 5.23 -13.04
N GLY A 19 12.27 4.71 -12.04
CA GLY A 19 11.42 5.47 -11.14
C GLY A 19 10.14 6.02 -11.78
N THR A 20 9.74 5.52 -12.95
CA THR A 20 8.58 6.05 -13.70
C THR A 20 7.25 5.40 -13.32
N ARG A 21 7.27 4.33 -12.51
CA ARG A 21 6.06 3.58 -12.11
C ARG A 21 5.88 3.47 -10.61
N THR A 22 6.82 3.99 -9.83
CA THR A 22 6.79 3.95 -8.38
C THR A 22 6.43 5.32 -7.81
N LEU A 23 5.44 5.37 -6.91
CA LEU A 23 5.04 6.58 -6.21
C LEU A 23 5.99 6.88 -5.04
N PHE A 24 6.64 8.05 -5.11
CA PHE A 24 7.67 8.48 -4.16
C PHE A 24 7.17 8.48 -2.71
N TRP A 25 6.00 9.05 -2.44
CA TRP A 25 5.52 9.23 -1.05
C TRP A 25 4.85 7.99 -0.45
N LYS A 26 4.28 7.11 -1.28
CA LYS A 26 3.34 6.07 -0.84
C LYS A 26 3.84 4.65 -1.01
N ASP A 27 4.60 4.38 -2.06
CA ASP A 27 5.07 3.02 -2.32
C ASP A 27 6.23 2.66 -1.39
N ARG A 28 6.41 1.37 -1.15
CA ARG A 28 7.48 0.84 -0.31
C ARG A 28 8.72 0.57 -1.14
N TRP A 29 9.43 1.63 -1.46
CA TRP A 29 10.54 1.58 -2.42
C TRP A 29 11.90 1.95 -1.81
N LEU A 30 11.89 2.61 -0.64
CA LEU A 30 13.11 3.02 0.04
C LEU A 30 13.41 2.04 1.17
N HIS A 31 14.37 1.14 0.94
CA HIS A 31 14.73 0.05 1.87
C HIS A 31 13.51 -0.79 2.31
N GLY A 32 12.58 -1.05 1.38
CA GLY A 32 11.36 -1.81 1.62
C GLY A 32 10.31 -1.13 2.52
N LYS A 33 10.51 0.17 2.79
CA LYS A 33 9.56 1.04 3.50
C LYS A 33 9.09 2.16 2.59
N SER A 34 7.93 2.71 2.92
CA SER A 34 7.43 3.95 2.32
C SER A 34 7.99 5.15 3.08
N ILE A 35 8.02 6.33 2.45
CA ILE A 35 8.45 7.55 3.12
C ILE A 35 7.55 7.88 4.31
N LYS A 36 6.24 7.57 4.22
CA LYS A 36 5.32 7.70 5.35
C LYS A 36 5.77 6.90 6.59
N GLU A 37 6.41 5.74 6.39
CA GLU A 37 6.90 4.89 7.48
C GLU A 37 8.27 5.34 8.01
N ILE A 38 9.08 6.02 7.18
CA ILE A 38 10.41 6.52 7.54
C ILE A 38 10.30 7.88 8.24
N ALA A 39 9.49 8.79 7.68
CA ALA A 39 9.37 10.19 8.07
C ALA A 39 7.89 10.61 8.12
N PRO A 40 7.10 10.08 9.09
CA PRO A 40 5.66 10.34 9.17
C PRO A 40 5.31 11.82 9.36
N LEU A 41 6.09 12.58 10.13
CA LEU A 41 5.83 14.00 10.39
C LEU A 41 6.14 14.87 9.17
N VAL A 42 7.09 14.44 8.33
CA VAL A 42 7.34 15.07 7.01
C VAL A 42 6.19 14.74 6.07
N TYR A 43 5.77 13.47 6.00
CA TYR A 43 4.67 13.04 5.15
C TYR A 43 3.37 13.78 5.47
N ASP A 44 3.08 14.06 6.75
CA ASP A 44 1.89 14.82 7.17
C ASP A 44 1.85 16.25 6.62
N LYS A 45 2.99 16.80 6.18
CA LYS A 45 3.09 18.09 5.50
C LYS A 45 2.94 18.01 3.99
N VAL A 46 2.74 16.82 3.43
CA VAL A 46 2.57 16.63 1.99
C VAL A 46 1.08 16.56 1.63
N PRO A 47 0.59 17.42 0.72
CA PRO A 47 -0.78 17.33 0.24
C PRO A 47 -1.08 15.98 -0.39
N LYS A 48 -2.28 15.45 -0.11
CA LYS A 48 -2.75 14.16 -0.65
C LYS A 48 -2.61 14.06 -2.16
N ARG A 49 -2.82 15.15 -2.90
CA ARG A 49 -2.66 15.17 -4.37
C ARG A 49 -1.22 14.82 -4.76
N LYS A 50 -0.24 15.55 -4.23
CA LYS A 50 1.19 15.32 -4.48
C LYS A 50 1.60 13.91 -4.05
N ALA A 51 1.16 13.47 -2.86
CA ALA A 51 1.45 12.12 -2.37
C ALA A 51 0.90 11.00 -3.27
N ASN A 52 -0.20 11.22 -3.98
CA ASN A 52 -0.82 10.22 -4.86
C ASN A 52 -0.33 10.26 -6.31
N THR A 53 0.45 11.26 -6.72
CA THR A 53 0.86 11.42 -8.14
C THR A 53 2.37 11.54 -8.33
N ARG A 54 3.13 11.89 -7.29
CA ARG A 54 4.57 12.08 -7.42
C ARG A 54 5.27 10.75 -7.65
N LEU A 55 5.89 10.60 -8.82
CA LEU A 55 6.77 9.47 -9.15
C LEU A 55 8.17 9.67 -8.57
N VAL A 56 8.92 8.58 -8.38
CA VAL A 56 10.31 8.64 -7.88
C VAL A 56 11.20 9.42 -8.85
N SER A 57 11.10 9.15 -10.15
CA SER A 57 11.81 9.91 -11.20
C SER A 57 11.58 11.43 -11.09
N ASP A 58 10.32 11.85 -11.02
CA ASP A 58 9.93 13.25 -10.88
C ASP A 58 10.32 13.88 -9.55
N ALA A 59 10.38 13.09 -8.48
CA ALA A 59 10.74 13.53 -7.14
C ALA A 59 12.23 13.82 -7.03
N LEU A 60 13.06 12.92 -7.56
CA LEU A 60 14.52 13.02 -7.48
C LEU A 60 15.07 14.06 -8.45
N ALA A 61 14.42 14.24 -9.62
CA ALA A 61 14.78 15.28 -10.58
C ALA A 61 14.78 16.66 -9.90
N GLY A 62 15.97 17.24 -9.73
CA GLY A 62 16.17 18.55 -9.09
C GLY A 62 15.63 18.65 -7.67
N LEU A 63 15.59 17.54 -6.92
CA LEU A 63 15.08 17.47 -5.54
C LEU A 63 13.64 18.02 -5.39
N ARG A 64 12.81 17.88 -6.43
CA ARG A 64 11.44 18.43 -6.44
C ARG A 64 10.56 17.88 -5.31
N TRP A 65 10.88 16.73 -4.74
CA TRP A 65 10.16 16.23 -3.57
C TRP A 65 10.20 17.19 -2.38
N THR A 66 11.26 17.99 -2.22
CA THR A 66 11.35 18.98 -1.14
C THR A 66 10.26 20.05 -1.26
N THR A 67 9.87 20.40 -2.49
CA THR A 67 8.79 21.35 -2.79
C THR A 67 7.39 20.80 -2.54
N ASP A 68 7.27 19.49 -2.31
CA ASP A 68 5.98 18.88 -1.96
C ASP A 68 5.59 19.11 -0.51
N ILE A 69 6.56 19.44 0.35
CA ILE A 69 6.39 19.67 1.78
C ILE A 69 5.86 21.09 1.99
N GLU A 70 4.70 21.23 2.62
CA GLU A 70 4.02 22.51 2.81
C GLU A 70 3.99 22.95 4.27
N GLY A 71 4.15 24.26 4.48
CA GLY A 71 4.15 24.88 5.79
C GLY A 71 5.42 24.64 6.60
N ALA A 72 5.43 25.14 7.84
CA ALA A 72 6.60 25.02 8.70
C ALA A 72 6.75 23.61 9.28
N LEU A 73 7.99 23.09 9.23
CA LEU A 73 8.38 21.86 9.91
C LEU A 73 8.65 22.13 11.39
N SER A 74 8.10 21.29 12.26
CA SER A 74 8.50 21.25 13.66
C SER A 74 9.97 20.81 13.78
N PHE A 75 10.57 20.96 14.96
CA PHE A 75 11.94 20.48 15.20
C PHE A 75 12.08 18.97 14.91
N ARG A 76 11.14 18.15 15.38
CA ARG A 76 11.13 16.70 15.12
C ARG A 76 10.98 16.37 13.63
N ALA A 77 10.08 17.06 12.94
CA ALA A 77 9.89 16.87 11.50
C ALA A 77 11.15 17.27 10.70
N ARG A 78 11.94 18.22 11.20
CA ARG A 78 13.25 18.57 10.62
C ARG A 78 14.28 17.45 10.78
N THR A 79 14.33 16.78 11.93
CA THR A 79 15.19 15.61 12.12
C THR A 79 14.82 14.49 11.16
N GLU A 80 13.53 14.20 11.01
CA GLU A 80 13.05 13.23 10.01
C GLU A 80 13.39 13.64 8.58
N TYR A 81 13.28 14.93 8.26
CA TYR A 81 13.64 15.46 6.95
C TYR A 81 15.12 15.22 6.61
N TYR A 82 16.04 15.49 7.54
CA TYR A 82 17.47 15.26 7.31
C TYR A 82 17.78 13.77 7.12
N ALA A 83 17.23 12.91 7.97
CA ALA A 83 17.40 11.46 7.83
C ALA A 83 16.83 10.95 6.49
N LEU A 84 15.68 11.47 6.07
CA LEU A 84 15.09 11.14 4.77
C LEU A 84 15.98 11.64 3.61
N PHE A 85 16.53 12.84 3.73
CA PHE A 85 17.42 13.43 2.72
C PHE A 85 18.66 12.57 2.50
N GLU A 86 19.33 12.15 3.57
CA GLU A 86 20.51 11.27 3.52
C GLU A 86 20.19 9.93 2.81
N LEU A 87 19.04 9.33 3.13
CA LEU A 87 18.61 8.09 2.48
C LEU A 87 18.33 8.29 0.99
N ILE A 88 17.74 9.42 0.62
CA ILE A 88 17.42 9.75 -0.78
C ILE A 88 18.69 10.05 -1.58
N GLU A 89 19.67 10.72 -0.99
CA GLU A 89 20.94 11.07 -1.65
C GLU A 89 21.72 9.82 -2.09
N ALA A 90 21.57 8.71 -1.36
CA ALA A 90 22.15 7.43 -1.74
C ALA A 90 21.44 6.72 -2.92
N VAL A 91 20.29 7.22 -3.39
CA VAL A 91 19.52 6.59 -4.46
C VAL A 91 20.02 7.04 -5.83
N VAL A 92 20.38 6.07 -6.67
CA VAL A 92 20.73 6.29 -8.07
C VAL A 92 19.75 5.54 -8.97
N LEU A 93 19.04 6.28 -9.84
CA LEU A 93 18.12 5.69 -10.81
C LEU A 93 18.87 5.05 -11.97
N GLN A 94 18.27 4.01 -12.55
CA GLN A 94 18.78 3.27 -13.70
C GLN A 94 17.84 3.49 -14.89
N PRO A 95 18.13 4.44 -15.80
CA PRO A 95 17.22 4.82 -16.88
C PRO A 95 16.81 3.67 -17.80
N ASP A 96 17.70 2.67 -17.97
CA ASP A 96 17.49 1.53 -18.86
C ASP A 96 16.77 0.35 -18.19
N ARG A 97 16.45 0.46 -16.90
CA ARG A 97 15.81 -0.61 -16.12
C ARG A 97 14.43 -0.15 -15.66
N PRO A 98 13.34 -0.88 -15.98
CA PRO A 98 12.03 -0.54 -15.46
C PRO A 98 11.92 -0.87 -13.95
N ASP A 99 11.08 -0.12 -13.25
CA ASP A 99 10.64 -0.46 -11.90
C ASP A 99 9.99 -1.87 -11.83
N VAL A 100 10.21 -2.58 -10.72
CA VAL A 100 9.64 -3.91 -10.46
C VAL A 100 8.83 -3.90 -9.16
N HIS A 101 7.56 -4.31 -9.23
CA HIS A 101 6.70 -4.45 -8.05
C HIS A 101 6.64 -5.92 -7.59
N ILE A 102 7.09 -6.17 -6.37
CA ILE A 102 7.18 -7.50 -5.77
C ILE A 102 6.04 -7.70 -4.79
N TRP A 103 5.22 -8.72 -5.05
CA TRP A 103 4.14 -9.19 -4.19
C TRP A 103 4.67 -10.16 -3.14
N LYS A 104 4.82 -9.70 -1.89
CA LYS A 104 5.43 -10.46 -0.78
C LYS A 104 4.66 -11.70 -0.35
N LEU A 105 3.38 -11.81 -0.72
CA LEU A 105 2.51 -12.91 -0.31
C LEU A 105 2.53 -14.09 -1.29
N SER A 106 3.49 -14.09 -2.22
CA SER A 106 3.75 -15.18 -3.16
C SER A 106 5.25 -15.45 -3.17
N SER A 107 5.63 -16.73 -3.15
CA SER A 107 7.05 -17.14 -3.25
C SER A 107 7.68 -16.73 -4.58
N SER A 108 6.87 -16.62 -5.64
CA SER A 108 7.31 -16.12 -6.96
C SER A 108 7.48 -14.60 -7.01
N GLY A 109 7.05 -13.86 -5.98
CA GLY A 109 7.00 -12.40 -5.99
C GLY A 109 5.94 -11.82 -6.94
N GLN A 110 5.17 -12.67 -7.65
CA GLN A 110 4.14 -12.21 -8.59
C GLN A 110 2.77 -12.13 -7.94
N TYR A 111 2.03 -11.09 -8.33
CA TYR A 111 0.64 -10.92 -7.93
C TYR A 111 -0.25 -11.93 -8.66
N THR A 112 -1.10 -12.61 -7.91
CA THR A 112 -2.20 -13.42 -8.45
C THR A 112 -3.47 -13.15 -7.66
N VAL A 113 -4.63 -13.22 -8.32
CA VAL A 113 -5.93 -13.09 -7.65
C VAL A 113 -6.06 -14.11 -6.51
N GLN A 114 -5.57 -15.33 -6.70
CA GLN A 114 -5.57 -16.39 -5.70
C GLN A 114 -4.78 -16.00 -4.44
N SER A 115 -3.53 -15.55 -4.59
CA SER A 115 -2.70 -15.16 -3.44
C SER A 115 -3.24 -13.93 -2.71
N ALA A 116 -3.81 -12.96 -3.44
CA ALA A 116 -4.48 -11.80 -2.86
C ALA A 116 -5.73 -12.19 -2.07
N TYR A 117 -6.55 -13.09 -2.62
CA TYR A 117 -7.71 -13.62 -1.93
C TYR A 117 -7.30 -14.38 -0.67
N ALA A 118 -6.34 -15.31 -0.77
CA ALA A 118 -5.84 -16.06 0.38
C ALA A 118 -5.37 -15.15 1.52
N ALA A 119 -4.64 -14.08 1.20
CA ALA A 119 -4.20 -13.11 2.20
C ALA A 119 -5.34 -12.28 2.81
N LEU A 120 -6.37 -11.93 2.03
CA LEU A 120 -7.54 -11.22 2.53
C LEU A 120 -8.30 -12.04 3.58
N PHE A 121 -8.28 -13.36 3.45
CA PHE A 121 -8.94 -14.31 4.34
C PHE A 121 -7.98 -15.01 5.31
N GLN A 122 -6.72 -14.57 5.38
CA GLN A 122 -5.76 -15.15 6.32
C GLN A 122 -6.19 -14.83 7.76
N GLY A 123 -6.41 -15.87 8.57
CA GLY A 123 -6.95 -15.74 9.92
C GLY A 123 -8.47 -15.53 9.99
N ALA A 124 -9.19 -15.64 8.87
CA ALA A 124 -10.65 -15.73 8.90
C ALA A 124 -11.06 -17.07 9.51
N THR A 125 -11.85 -17.01 10.59
CA THR A 125 -12.58 -18.17 11.06
C THR A 125 -13.80 -18.36 10.17
N LEU A 126 -13.95 -19.55 9.59
CA LEU A 126 -15.21 -19.93 8.97
C LEU A 126 -16.26 -19.89 10.08
N SER A 127 -17.32 -19.10 9.89
CA SER A 127 -18.45 -19.16 10.81
C SER A 127 -19.22 -20.45 10.51
N GLU A 128 -19.32 -21.35 11.48
CA GLU A 128 -20.14 -22.58 11.36
C GLU A 128 -21.52 -22.35 10.73
N PRO A 129 -22.25 -21.25 10.99
CA PRO A 129 -23.57 -21.09 10.42
C PRO A 129 -23.54 -20.63 8.93
N ALA A 130 -22.45 -20.04 8.42
CA ALA A 130 -22.30 -19.74 7.00
C ALA A 130 -22.35 -21.02 6.15
N GLU A 131 -21.62 -22.04 6.60
CA GLU A 131 -21.56 -23.33 5.92
C GLU A 131 -22.94 -24.00 5.91
N ARG A 132 -23.69 -23.93 7.02
CA ARG A 132 -25.06 -24.45 7.12
C ARG A 132 -26.03 -23.73 6.18
N VAL A 133 -25.96 -22.40 6.11
CA VAL A 133 -26.81 -21.60 5.22
C VAL A 133 -26.52 -21.95 3.76
N TRP A 134 -25.24 -21.94 3.36
CA TRP A 134 -24.84 -22.11 1.95
C TRP A 134 -24.89 -23.56 1.46
N LYS A 135 -24.72 -24.57 2.34
CA LYS A 135 -24.88 -26.00 1.99
C LYS A 135 -26.34 -26.49 2.07
N SER A 136 -27.29 -25.65 2.49
CA SER A 136 -28.70 -26.05 2.55
C SER A 136 -29.32 -26.20 1.15
N TRP A 137 -30.32 -27.08 1.05
CA TRP A 137 -31.15 -27.26 -0.16
C TRP A 137 -32.12 -26.10 -0.44
N ALA A 138 -32.14 -25.08 0.42
CA ALA A 138 -33.05 -23.96 0.29
C ALA A 138 -32.80 -23.17 -1.00
N PRO A 139 -33.84 -22.60 -1.64
CA PRO A 139 -33.67 -21.72 -2.79
C PRO A 139 -32.73 -20.54 -2.50
N GLY A 140 -32.06 -20.01 -3.53
CA GLY A 140 -31.07 -18.94 -3.37
C GLY A 140 -31.56 -17.71 -2.60
N LYS A 141 -32.84 -17.31 -2.81
CA LYS A 141 -33.47 -16.21 -2.07
C LYS A 141 -33.55 -16.49 -0.56
N CYS A 142 -33.84 -17.72 -0.17
CA CYS A 142 -33.93 -18.13 1.24
C CYS A 142 -32.54 -18.19 1.90
N ARG A 143 -31.52 -18.71 1.19
CA ARG A 143 -30.14 -18.71 1.69
C ARG A 143 -29.62 -17.29 1.89
N PHE A 144 -29.88 -16.40 0.94
CA PHE A 144 -29.50 -14.99 1.03
C PHE A 144 -30.21 -14.28 2.19
N PHE A 145 -31.51 -14.54 2.40
CA PHE A 145 -32.24 -14.00 3.54
C PHE A 145 -31.67 -14.50 4.87
N MET A 146 -31.45 -15.81 5.03
CA MET A 146 -30.83 -16.37 6.25
C MET A 146 -29.43 -15.80 6.51
N TRP A 147 -28.65 -15.56 5.45
CA TRP A 147 -27.36 -14.90 5.55
C TRP A 147 -27.47 -13.47 6.11
N LEU A 148 -28.48 -12.70 5.68
CA LEU A 148 -28.74 -11.37 6.21
C LEU A 148 -29.23 -11.40 7.67
N VAL A 149 -30.10 -12.36 8.02
CA VAL A 149 -30.56 -12.57 9.40
C VAL A 149 -29.38 -12.83 10.32
N GLN A 150 -28.47 -13.72 9.93
CA GLN A 150 -27.28 -14.05 10.72
C GLN A 150 -26.34 -12.86 10.95
N HIS A 151 -26.41 -11.84 10.09
CA HIS A 151 -25.60 -10.64 10.19
C HIS A 151 -26.34 -9.44 10.80
N ASP A 152 -27.55 -9.63 11.32
CA ASP A 152 -28.43 -8.57 11.85
C ASP A 152 -28.66 -7.43 10.83
N ARG A 153 -28.89 -7.79 9.55
CA ARG A 153 -29.13 -6.83 8.46
C ARG A 153 -30.48 -7.03 7.76
N CYS A 154 -31.48 -7.42 8.51
CA CYS A 154 -32.86 -7.54 8.03
C CYS A 154 -33.65 -6.27 8.28
#